data_AF-A0A8J9SAP4-F1
#
_entry.id   AF-A0A8J9SAP4-F1
#
_cell.length_a   1.000
_cell.length_b   1.000
_cell.length_c   1.000
_cell.angle_alpha   90.00
_cell.angle_beta   90.00
_cell.angle_gamma   90.00
#
_symmetry.space_group_name_H-M   'P 1'
#
loop_
_entity.id
_entity.type
_entity.pdbx_description
1 polymer ?
#
loop_
_entity_poly.entity_id
_entity_poly.type
_entity_poly.pdbx_seq_one_letter_code
_entity_poly.pdbx_strand_id
1 'polypeptide(L)'
;MGSKKVLLSGSVDGKVSALFKRVSAVNKSNGPFDMLLCTGRFFADTGLSGDASEEDTELADYVTGAKEVPLPTYFIGSFGQGAARAIESLSNADASVHYLGRSGIKQLHGLNVVYLDGTYDKQAFEHGSTTASCRHYSKEDVRALERAVDRAEGDVDILLTCEWPADVTAAVPPGSAPADVGSTGSAVVAGLATKVRPRYHISGGKDVFYARPPYLNKDLGAGAHVTRFIALGSVGNAAKAKSLHALALVPAADMDVATLTQRPEGTTPCPYELPSTSKRGAPGDDDGLGEQSWRWQQNKRSKGGHAAPSLGRPDVVKDDRKTVYVKNLPYRATEDDIIGFFSQAGPVADVRRGAEADGKLHGYGFVQFESEEAAAKACQLHGTEFMGRELTVDVSTSGARAPSGKPVEGCWFCLSNPNADVNLVASIGEECYVVLDKGPIVDSHVLVLPVEHYPSQLSLSASSFAEMERYLSALRSCFASQGSELFAFERYMTFRKSGGNHCQLNVLPVSAAAAATARADVQRLARDHGVPLQPLDGPSKGEAGREVLRQAVGDGEYFLALLPDGSRLVHAITRGEKHPLNFGREVAAALAGAPGRADWKKCASTPVEEAAHTAKFKELFKPYDIMQ
;
A
#
# COMPACT_ATOMS: atom_id res chain seq x y z
N MET A 1 24.50 -9.53 19.40
CA MET A 1 25.30 -8.53 20.17
C MET A 1 24.46 -7.97 21.31
N GLY A 2 25.03 -7.20 22.23
CA GLY A 2 24.31 -6.62 23.38
C GLY A 2 23.47 -5.38 23.05
N SER A 3 22.48 -5.08 23.89
CA SER A 3 21.64 -3.88 23.80
C SER A 3 22.47 -2.59 23.73
N LYS A 4 22.05 -1.65 22.89
CA LYS A 4 22.64 -0.33 22.68
C LYS A 4 21.90 0.73 23.47
N LYS A 5 22.60 1.41 24.37
CA LYS A 5 22.08 2.51 25.19
C LYS A 5 22.18 3.81 24.38
N VAL A 6 21.06 4.25 23.85
CA VAL A 6 20.94 5.46 23.03
C VAL A 6 20.37 6.60 23.88
N LEU A 7 21.02 7.75 23.86
CA LEU A 7 20.47 8.98 24.42
C LEU A 7 19.85 9.81 23.28
N LEU A 8 18.65 10.32 23.50
CA LEU A 8 17.90 11.13 22.53
C LEU A 8 17.78 12.57 23.05
N SER A 9 17.93 13.53 22.16
CA SER A 9 17.69 14.95 22.42
C SER A 9 16.64 15.53 21.48
N GLY A 10 15.78 16.39 22.03
CA GLY A 10 14.98 17.33 21.25
C GLY A 10 15.83 18.40 20.59
N SER A 11 15.19 19.47 20.14
CA SER A 11 15.88 20.57 19.47
C SER A 11 16.92 21.25 20.36
N VAL A 12 18.08 21.55 19.80
CA VAL A 12 19.22 22.08 20.57
C VAL A 12 19.19 23.61 20.64
N ASP A 13 18.70 24.24 19.58
CA ASP A 13 18.61 25.69 19.38
C ASP A 13 19.97 26.38 19.63
N GLY A 14 21.07 25.76 19.19
CA GLY A 14 22.44 26.26 19.38
C GLY A 14 23.03 26.06 20.77
N LYS A 15 22.28 25.57 21.76
CA LYS A 15 22.71 25.42 23.17
C LYS A 15 23.54 24.15 23.41
N VAL A 16 24.59 23.95 22.62
CA VAL A 16 25.41 22.72 22.59
C VAL A 16 26.12 22.48 23.93
N SER A 17 26.67 23.52 24.56
CA SER A 17 27.37 23.38 25.84
C SER A 17 26.42 22.94 26.95
N ALA A 18 25.20 23.49 26.96
CA ALA A 18 24.16 23.12 27.93
C ALA A 18 23.70 21.67 27.72
N LEU A 19 23.55 21.25 26.46
CA LEU A 19 23.24 19.86 26.10
C LEU A 19 24.35 18.92 26.62
N PHE A 20 25.60 19.15 26.24
CA PHE A 20 26.70 18.26 26.60
C PHE A 20 26.96 18.21 28.10
N LYS A 21 26.86 19.33 28.82
CA LYS A 21 26.92 19.32 30.29
C LYS A 21 25.87 18.39 30.90
N ARG A 22 24.65 18.41 30.37
CA ARG A 22 23.56 17.54 30.83
C ARG A 22 23.79 16.08 30.43
N VAL A 23 24.29 15.83 29.22
CA VAL A 23 24.66 14.50 28.73
C VAL A 23 25.76 13.88 29.60
N SER A 24 26.82 14.62 29.93
CA SER A 24 27.88 14.13 30.83
C SER A 24 27.32 13.73 32.20
N ALA A 25 26.42 14.54 32.78
CA ALA A 25 25.78 14.23 34.06
C ALA A 25 24.90 12.97 33.98
N VAL A 26 24.12 12.82 32.91
CA VAL A 26 23.27 11.64 32.68
C VAL A 26 24.12 10.40 32.40
N ASN A 27 25.17 10.51 31.60
CA ASN A 27 26.08 9.41 31.29
C ASN A 27 26.83 8.93 32.54
N LYS A 28 27.26 9.85 33.41
CA LYS A 28 27.88 9.50 34.69
C LYS A 28 26.92 8.76 35.64
N SER A 29 25.64 9.10 35.63
CA SER A 29 24.65 8.55 36.56
C SER A 29 23.94 7.29 36.05
N ASN A 30 23.72 7.17 34.74
CA ASN A 30 22.88 6.13 34.13
C ASN A 30 23.56 5.40 32.94
N GLY A 31 24.77 5.81 32.58
CA GLY A 31 25.52 5.26 31.46
C GLY A 31 26.25 3.93 31.79
N PRO A 32 27.29 3.58 31.01
CA PRO A 32 27.72 4.28 29.79
C PRO A 32 26.66 4.20 28.69
N PHE A 33 26.45 5.29 27.96
CA PHE A 33 25.65 5.33 26.72
C PHE A 33 26.58 5.16 25.50
N ASP A 34 26.06 4.59 24.42
CA ASP A 34 26.82 4.34 23.19
C ASP A 34 26.84 5.56 22.26
N MET A 35 25.73 6.30 22.18
CA MET A 35 25.57 7.44 21.27
C MET A 35 24.50 8.43 21.74
N LEU A 36 24.55 9.64 21.19
CA LEU A 36 23.53 10.69 21.31
C LEU A 36 22.91 10.99 19.94
N LEU A 37 21.57 10.97 19.84
CA LEU A 37 20.83 11.38 18.63
C LEU A 37 20.05 12.66 18.91
N CYS A 38 20.30 13.72 18.14
CA CYS A 38 19.66 15.04 18.29
C CYS A 38 18.67 15.33 17.15
N THR A 39 17.49 15.83 17.51
CA THR A 39 16.39 16.12 16.56
C THR A 39 16.12 17.61 16.41
N GLY A 40 16.35 18.14 15.20
CA GLY A 40 15.94 19.49 14.80
C GLY A 40 16.74 20.63 15.43
N ARG A 41 16.82 21.77 14.72
CA ARG A 41 17.47 23.04 15.14
C ARG A 41 18.75 22.79 15.92
N PHE A 42 19.77 22.19 15.32
CA PHE A 42 21.01 21.93 16.05
C PHE A 42 21.75 23.25 16.34
N PHE A 43 21.72 24.16 15.36
CA PHE A 43 22.31 25.50 15.41
C PHE A 43 21.32 26.56 15.88
N ALA A 44 21.83 27.73 16.27
CA ALA A 44 21.01 28.87 16.66
C ALA A 44 20.30 29.49 15.43
N ASP A 45 19.04 29.90 15.62
CA ASP A 45 18.26 30.65 14.63
C ASP A 45 18.32 32.14 14.96
N THR A 46 19.44 32.77 14.65
CA THR A 46 19.57 34.23 14.62
C THR A 46 19.12 34.67 13.24
N GLY A 47 18.06 35.49 13.15
CA GLY A 47 17.49 35.92 11.87
C GLY A 47 18.50 36.59 10.92
N LEU A 48 18.05 36.92 9.70
CA LEU A 48 18.85 37.50 8.59
C LEU A 48 19.54 38.86 8.87
N SER A 49 19.59 39.35 10.12
CA SER A 49 20.43 40.48 10.50
C SER A 49 21.88 40.01 10.57
N GLY A 50 22.62 40.24 9.49
CA GLY A 50 23.96 39.75 9.20
C GLY A 50 25.11 40.29 10.07
N ASP A 51 24.91 40.51 11.36
CA ASP A 51 26.02 40.70 12.29
C ASP A 51 26.26 39.36 12.98
N ALA A 52 27.34 38.67 12.57
CA ALA A 52 27.92 37.57 13.30
C ALA A 52 28.51 38.11 14.61
N SER A 53 27.64 38.43 15.57
CA SER A 53 28.05 38.70 16.94
C SER A 53 28.53 37.39 17.59
N GLU A 54 29.35 37.52 18.64
CA GLU A 54 30.20 36.50 19.29
C GLU A 54 29.56 35.15 19.69
N GLU A 55 28.25 34.98 19.49
CA GLU A 55 27.51 33.72 19.72
C GLU A 55 27.89 32.57 18.75
N ASP A 56 28.72 32.84 17.74
CA ASP A 56 29.22 31.90 16.73
C ASP A 56 30.24 30.84 17.27
N THR A 57 30.30 30.58 18.59
CA THR A 57 31.49 29.96 19.23
C THR A 57 31.25 28.75 20.14
N GLU A 58 30.03 28.33 20.47
CA GLU A 58 29.89 27.17 21.39
C GLU A 58 30.30 25.83 20.76
N LEU A 59 29.94 25.58 19.49
CA LEU A 59 30.30 24.32 18.82
C LEU A 59 31.77 24.29 18.40
N ALA A 60 32.37 25.46 18.11
CA ALA A 60 33.76 25.57 17.64
C ALA A 60 34.75 24.96 18.63
N ASP A 61 34.55 25.17 19.94
CA ASP A 61 35.37 24.55 20.99
C ASP A 61 35.32 23.01 20.94
N TYR A 62 34.18 22.42 20.57
CA TYR A 62 34.01 20.97 20.44
C TYR A 62 34.58 20.44 19.12
N VAL A 63 34.51 21.21 18.02
CA VAL A 63 35.11 20.84 16.74
C VAL A 63 36.63 20.92 16.78
N THR A 64 37.18 21.94 17.42
CA THR A 64 38.63 22.15 17.59
C THR A 64 39.25 21.23 18.65
N GLY A 65 38.43 20.53 19.44
CA GLY A 65 38.87 19.67 20.53
C GLY A 65 39.23 20.41 21.83
N ALA A 66 38.98 21.72 21.91
CA ALA A 66 39.16 22.50 23.13
C ALA A 66 38.20 22.07 24.27
N LYS A 67 37.04 21.52 23.92
CA LYS A 67 36.11 20.86 24.84
C LYS A 67 35.81 19.44 24.39
N GLU A 68 35.74 18.53 25.36
CA GLU A 68 35.45 17.12 25.11
C GLU A 68 33.96 16.91 24.85
N VAL A 69 33.66 16.16 23.79
CA VAL A 69 32.31 15.71 23.45
C VAL A 69 32.01 14.45 24.27
N PRO A 70 30.97 14.42 25.11
CA PRO A 70 30.79 13.35 26.09
C PRO A 70 30.37 12.00 25.49
N LEU A 71 29.81 12.00 24.28
CA LEU A 71 29.33 10.83 23.54
C LEU A 71 29.40 11.09 22.03
N PRO A 72 29.65 10.08 21.19
CA PRO A 72 29.42 10.18 19.76
C PRO A 72 28.03 10.74 19.48
N THR A 73 27.97 11.92 18.85
CA THR A 73 26.74 12.70 18.70
C THR A 73 26.36 12.79 17.24
N TYR A 74 25.15 12.36 16.90
CA TYR A 74 24.60 12.41 15.55
C TYR A 74 23.37 13.31 15.51
N PHE A 75 23.26 14.17 14.50
CA PHE A 75 22.15 15.12 14.45
C PHE A 75 21.56 15.31 13.05
N ILE A 76 20.28 15.69 13.06
CA ILE A 76 19.55 16.40 12.00
C ILE A 76 19.17 17.80 12.50
N GLY A 77 18.86 18.73 11.60
CA GLY A 77 18.56 20.12 11.90
C GLY A 77 19.68 21.06 11.42
N SER A 78 20.14 20.91 10.17
CA SER A 78 21.25 21.66 9.57
C SER A 78 20.92 23.11 9.18
N PHE A 79 19.95 23.73 9.83
CA PHE A 79 19.56 25.11 9.58
C PHE A 79 19.86 25.99 10.79
N GLY A 80 20.06 27.28 10.52
CA GLY A 80 20.56 28.27 11.48
C GLY A 80 21.78 28.99 10.93
N GLN A 81 22.12 30.11 11.56
CA GLN A 81 23.34 30.86 11.22
C GLN A 81 24.57 29.98 11.52
N GLY A 82 25.56 29.99 10.63
CA GLY A 82 26.80 29.20 10.81
C GLY A 82 26.69 27.70 10.47
N ALA A 83 25.50 27.14 10.24
CA ALA A 83 25.32 25.70 9.99
C ALA A 83 26.18 25.16 8.83
N ALA A 84 26.23 25.88 7.71
CA ALA A 84 27.03 25.46 6.54
C ALA A 84 28.53 25.39 6.86
N ARG A 85 29.08 26.43 7.53
CA ARG A 85 30.50 26.48 7.93
C ARG A 85 30.84 25.42 8.97
N ALA A 86 29.95 25.21 9.94
CA ALA A 86 30.13 24.21 10.97
C ALA A 86 30.09 22.78 10.41
N ILE A 87 29.17 22.47 9.50
CA ILE A 87 29.08 21.15 8.85
C ILE A 87 30.32 20.88 8.00
N GLU A 88 30.81 21.88 7.26
CA GLU A 88 32.07 21.79 6.51
C GLU A 88 33.25 21.50 7.44
N SER A 89 33.33 22.20 8.57
CA SER A 89 34.38 21.99 9.58
C SER A 89 34.32 20.60 10.22
N LEU A 90 33.11 20.10 10.52
CA LEU A 90 32.88 18.76 11.05
C LEU A 90 33.21 17.65 10.03
N SER A 91 33.11 17.93 8.73
CA SER A 91 33.41 16.96 7.66
C SER A 91 34.91 16.76 7.45
N ASN A 92 35.73 17.74 7.85
CA ASN A 92 37.19 17.74 7.67
C ASN A 92 37.96 17.24 8.91
N ALA A 93 37.27 16.98 10.02
CA ALA A 93 37.86 16.49 11.27
C ALA A 93 37.36 15.08 11.60
N ASP A 94 38.14 14.30 12.36
CA ASP A 94 37.67 13.07 13.01
C ASP A 94 36.79 13.44 14.21
N ALA A 95 35.69 14.15 13.91
CA ALA A 95 34.88 14.85 14.89
C ALA A 95 33.92 13.87 15.58
N SER A 96 33.78 13.96 16.89
CA SER A 96 32.79 13.17 17.66
C SER A 96 31.35 13.68 17.50
N VAL A 97 31.12 14.69 16.65
CA VAL A 97 29.81 15.25 16.31
C VAL A 97 29.61 15.12 14.81
N HIS A 98 28.52 14.47 14.40
CA HIS A 98 28.29 14.08 13.02
C HIS A 98 26.93 14.56 12.53
N TYR A 99 26.93 15.32 11.42
CA TYR A 99 25.72 15.58 10.67
C TYR A 99 25.34 14.34 9.85
N LEU A 100 24.08 13.89 9.96
CA LEU A 100 23.63 12.70 9.24
C LEU A 100 23.45 12.97 7.73
N GLY A 101 23.09 14.19 7.35
CA GLY A 101 22.75 14.56 5.97
C GLY A 101 21.29 14.97 5.83
N ARG A 102 20.90 15.38 4.62
CA ARG A 102 19.54 15.87 4.31
C ARG A 102 18.48 14.78 4.47
N SER A 103 18.73 13.61 3.92
CA SER A 103 17.94 12.40 4.12
C SER A 103 18.81 11.17 3.88
N GLY A 104 18.44 10.03 4.46
CA GLY A 104 19.15 8.78 4.20
C GLY A 104 18.94 7.69 5.25
N ILE A 105 19.72 6.62 5.09
CA ILE A 105 19.80 5.49 6.01
C ILE A 105 21.26 5.33 6.41
N LYS A 106 21.52 5.25 7.71
CA LYS A 106 22.86 4.95 8.26
C LYS A 106 22.77 3.87 9.32
N GLN A 107 23.74 2.96 9.32
CA GLN A 107 23.91 1.99 10.38
C GLN A 107 24.77 2.61 11.49
N LEU A 108 24.19 2.84 12.67
CA LEU A 108 24.87 3.44 13.82
C LEU A 108 24.94 2.43 14.97
N HIS A 109 26.15 1.99 15.32
CA HIS A 109 26.38 0.95 16.33
C HIS A 109 25.49 -0.31 16.13
N GLY A 110 25.23 -0.68 14.88
CA GLY A 110 24.37 -1.81 14.50
C GLY A 110 22.88 -1.49 14.31
N LEU A 111 22.42 -0.30 14.71
CA LEU A 111 21.03 0.14 14.52
C LEU A 111 20.83 0.74 13.14
N ASN A 112 19.76 0.34 12.45
CA ASN A 112 19.34 0.96 11.19
C ASN A 112 18.59 2.27 11.46
N VAL A 113 19.24 3.40 11.21
CA VAL A 113 18.69 4.75 11.46
C VAL A 113 18.36 5.44 10.15
N VAL A 114 17.06 5.66 9.94
CA VAL A 114 16.49 6.45 8.85
C VAL A 114 16.29 7.88 9.33
N TYR A 115 16.62 8.88 8.51
CA TYR A 115 16.50 10.28 8.91
C TYR A 115 16.03 11.18 7.76
N LEU A 116 15.27 12.22 8.12
CA LEU A 116 14.84 13.31 7.25
C LEU A 116 15.06 14.64 7.97
N ASP A 117 15.96 15.46 7.43
CA ASP A 117 16.25 16.80 7.94
C ASP A 117 15.30 17.85 7.34
N GLY A 118 14.96 18.86 8.14
CA GLY A 118 14.13 19.99 7.75
C GLY A 118 12.64 19.81 8.06
N THR A 119 11.86 20.81 7.66
CA THR A 119 10.42 20.92 7.92
C THR A 119 9.64 21.12 6.63
N TYR A 120 8.36 20.74 6.60
CA TYR A 120 7.51 20.90 5.44
C TYR A 120 7.28 22.39 5.14
N ASP A 121 7.62 22.79 3.93
CA ASP A 121 7.13 24.01 3.30
C ASP A 121 6.65 23.67 1.89
N LYS A 122 5.45 24.11 1.52
CA LYS A 122 4.83 23.70 0.25
C LYS A 122 5.65 24.13 -0.96
N GLN A 123 6.25 25.32 -0.92
CA GLN A 123 7.00 25.87 -2.05
C GLN A 123 8.35 25.16 -2.19
N ALA A 124 9.10 25.05 -1.10
CA ALA A 124 10.38 24.36 -1.06
C ALA A 124 10.25 22.85 -1.34
N PHE A 125 9.12 22.24 -0.96
CA PHE A 125 8.84 20.84 -1.23
C PHE A 125 8.69 20.56 -2.72
N GLU A 126 7.91 21.37 -3.44
CA GLU A 126 7.64 21.15 -4.88
C GLU A 126 8.76 21.65 -5.80
N HIS A 127 9.46 22.73 -5.44
CA HIS A 127 10.46 23.36 -6.32
C HIS A 127 11.91 23.12 -5.88
N GLY A 128 12.12 22.45 -4.75
CA GLY A 128 13.43 22.26 -4.13
C GLY A 128 13.94 23.51 -3.42
N SER A 129 14.96 23.33 -2.58
CA SER A 129 15.70 24.43 -1.96
C SER A 129 17.06 24.61 -2.64
N THR A 130 17.46 25.86 -2.89
CA THR A 130 18.78 26.23 -3.42
C THR A 130 19.81 26.55 -2.34
N THR A 131 19.44 26.49 -1.05
CA THR A 131 20.32 26.86 0.06
C THR A 131 21.16 25.67 0.55
N ALA A 132 22.39 25.93 0.98
CA ALA A 132 23.27 24.93 1.59
C ALA A 132 22.72 24.32 2.90
N SER A 133 21.82 25.04 3.61
CA SER A 133 21.13 24.55 4.80
C SER A 133 19.86 23.77 4.47
N CYS A 134 19.55 22.71 5.23
CA CYS A 134 18.33 21.92 5.07
C CYS A 134 17.20 22.43 5.99
N ARG A 135 16.76 23.67 5.77
CA ARG A 135 15.59 24.23 6.49
C ARG A 135 14.30 23.48 6.14
N HIS A 136 14.15 23.16 4.85
CA HIS A 136 13.01 22.43 4.30
C HIS A 136 13.51 21.26 3.45
N TYR A 137 12.87 20.10 3.61
CA TYR A 137 13.09 18.97 2.72
C TYR A 137 12.29 19.14 1.43
N SER A 138 12.84 18.62 0.34
CA SER A 138 12.20 18.58 -0.97
C SER A 138 11.46 17.26 -1.21
N LYS A 139 10.63 17.25 -2.23
CA LYS A 139 9.99 16.02 -2.74
C LYS A 139 11.01 14.97 -3.18
N GLU A 140 12.14 15.40 -3.73
CA GLU A 140 13.21 14.47 -4.14
C GLU A 140 13.95 13.89 -2.94
N ASP A 141 14.19 14.67 -1.87
CA ASP A 141 14.79 14.17 -0.64
C ASP A 141 13.96 13.01 -0.05
N VAL A 142 12.62 13.12 -0.09
CA VAL A 142 11.68 12.08 0.38
C VAL A 142 11.64 10.89 -0.56
N ARG A 143 11.51 11.10 -1.88
CA ARG A 143 11.48 10.00 -2.86
C ARG A 143 12.79 9.21 -2.87
N ALA A 144 13.93 9.89 -2.77
CA ALA A 144 15.23 9.24 -2.68
C ALA A 144 15.33 8.38 -1.43
N LEU A 145 14.81 8.88 -0.30
CA LEU A 145 14.74 8.12 0.96
C LEU A 145 13.84 6.90 0.84
N GLU A 146 12.62 7.05 0.29
CA GLU A 146 11.69 5.93 0.08
C GLU A 146 12.31 4.84 -0.81
N ARG A 147 12.97 5.23 -1.90
CA ARG A 147 13.71 4.29 -2.76
C ARG A 147 14.87 3.61 -2.04
N ALA A 148 15.55 4.32 -1.12
CA ALA A 148 16.63 3.74 -0.33
C ALA A 148 16.08 2.72 0.67
N VAL A 149 14.94 2.99 1.29
CA VAL A 149 14.25 2.09 2.21
C VAL A 149 13.77 0.84 1.48
N ASP A 150 13.20 0.98 0.28
CA ASP A 150 12.75 -0.17 -0.53
C ASP A 150 13.90 -1.10 -0.95
N ARG A 151 15.14 -0.60 -0.99
CA ARG A 151 16.34 -1.40 -1.29
C ARG A 151 17.07 -1.90 -0.03
N ALA A 152 16.76 -1.33 1.13
CA ALA A 152 17.45 -1.69 2.36
C ALA A 152 16.90 -3.02 2.89
N GLU A 153 17.81 -3.92 3.26
CA GLU A 153 17.46 -5.18 3.90
C GLU A 153 17.35 -5.00 5.42
N GLY A 154 16.32 -5.61 6.01
CA GLY A 154 16.08 -5.60 7.45
C GLY A 154 15.19 -4.46 7.94
N ASP A 155 14.70 -4.59 9.17
CA ASP A 155 13.81 -3.60 9.77
C ASP A 155 14.55 -2.31 10.16
N VAL A 156 13.79 -1.22 10.20
CA VAL A 156 14.27 0.09 10.63
C VAL A 156 14.11 0.23 12.14
N ASP A 157 15.22 0.43 12.84
CA ASP A 157 15.21 0.63 14.28
C ASP A 157 14.68 2.01 14.66
N ILE A 158 15.17 3.06 14.00
CA ILE A 158 14.87 4.45 14.34
C ILE A 158 14.57 5.28 13.09
N LEU A 159 13.49 6.05 13.11
CA LEU A 159 13.23 7.17 12.21
C LEU A 159 13.42 8.49 12.96
N LEU A 160 14.30 9.36 12.46
CA LEU A 160 14.55 10.71 13.00
C LEU A 160 13.95 11.78 12.08
N THR A 161 13.18 12.71 12.66
CA THR A 161 12.56 13.82 11.92
C THR A 161 12.56 15.12 12.73
N CYS A 162 12.65 16.28 12.07
CA CYS A 162 12.65 17.58 12.78
C CYS A 162 11.25 18.04 13.20
N GLU A 163 10.19 17.49 12.60
CA GLU A 163 8.79 17.83 12.90
C GLU A 163 7.94 16.58 13.14
N TRP A 164 6.73 16.78 13.67
CA TRP A 164 5.82 15.69 13.98
C TRP A 164 5.06 15.22 12.73
N PRO A 165 4.75 13.92 12.61
CA PRO A 165 3.78 13.45 11.65
C PRO A 165 2.37 13.98 11.96
N ALA A 166 1.61 14.29 10.90
CA ALA A 166 0.19 14.61 11.02
C ALA A 166 -0.58 13.47 11.70
N ASP A 167 -1.60 13.82 12.49
CA ASP A 167 -2.51 12.89 13.16
C ASP A 167 -1.86 11.88 14.12
N VAL A 168 -0.60 12.07 14.54
CA VAL A 168 0.10 11.14 15.46
C VAL A 168 -0.59 10.94 16.80
N THR A 169 -1.43 11.89 17.22
CA THR A 169 -2.26 11.82 18.43
C THR A 169 -3.62 11.17 18.19
N ALA A 170 -3.89 10.60 17.01
CA ALA A 170 -5.14 9.89 16.73
C ALA A 170 -5.17 8.48 17.35
N ALA A 171 -6.38 7.97 17.58
CA ALA A 171 -6.69 6.66 18.19
C ALA A 171 -5.99 6.37 19.53
N VAL A 172 -5.63 7.41 20.27
CA VAL A 172 -5.21 7.28 21.67
C VAL A 172 -6.38 7.67 22.59
N PRO A 173 -6.43 7.14 23.83
CA PRO A 173 -7.50 7.47 24.76
C PRO A 173 -7.64 8.99 25.02
N PRO A 174 -8.85 9.50 25.28
CA PRO A 174 -9.05 10.91 25.64
C PRO A 174 -8.16 11.32 26.81
N GLY A 175 -7.43 12.44 26.66
CA GLY A 175 -6.53 12.96 27.69
C GLY A 175 -5.10 12.39 27.70
N SER A 176 -4.78 11.42 26.82
CA SER A 176 -3.40 10.91 26.72
C SER A 176 -2.51 11.73 25.79
N ALA A 177 -3.07 12.64 24.99
CA ALA A 177 -2.33 13.56 24.12
C ALA A 177 -2.21 14.95 24.75
N PRO A 178 -1.09 15.68 24.55
CA PRO A 178 -0.95 17.05 25.04
C PRO A 178 -2.02 17.99 24.45
N ALA A 179 -2.69 18.77 25.29
CA ALA A 179 -3.79 19.65 24.88
C ALA A 179 -3.37 20.75 23.88
N ASP A 180 -2.13 21.23 24.00
CA ASP A 180 -1.63 22.41 23.28
C ASP A 180 -1.06 22.10 21.87
N VAL A 181 -1.06 20.82 21.47
CA VAL A 181 -0.32 20.36 20.29
C VAL A 181 -1.19 20.23 19.03
N GLY A 182 -2.52 20.16 19.15
CA GLY A 182 -3.48 20.10 18.03
C GLY A 182 -3.23 18.96 17.02
N SER A 183 -3.97 18.95 15.90
CA SER A 183 -3.71 18.05 14.75
C SER A 183 -2.54 18.51 13.88
N THR A 184 -1.66 19.35 14.41
CA THR A 184 -0.58 19.97 13.63
C THR A 184 0.54 18.96 13.38
N GLY A 185 1.02 18.84 12.16
CA GLY A 185 2.07 17.91 11.79
C GLY A 185 2.14 17.75 10.28
N SER A 186 3.23 17.17 9.78
CA SER A 186 3.43 16.97 8.36
C SER A 186 2.78 15.68 7.88
N ALA A 187 1.88 15.79 6.90
CA ALA A 187 1.33 14.65 6.19
C ALA A 187 2.41 13.87 5.43
N VAL A 188 3.48 14.55 5.00
CA VAL A 188 4.64 13.91 4.36
C VAL A 188 5.38 13.02 5.36
N VAL A 189 5.60 13.50 6.59
CA VAL A 189 6.24 12.71 7.65
C VAL A 189 5.35 11.55 8.10
N ALA A 190 4.02 11.72 8.11
CA ALA A 190 3.08 10.62 8.38
C ALA A 190 3.12 9.52 7.29
N GLY A 191 3.15 9.92 6.02
CA GLY A 191 3.35 9.01 4.89
C GLY A 191 4.68 8.26 4.98
N LEU A 192 5.77 8.99 5.28
CA LEU A 192 7.09 8.40 5.46
C LEU A 192 7.12 7.40 6.62
N ALA A 193 6.53 7.72 7.77
CA ALA A 193 6.46 6.79 8.91
C ALA A 193 5.68 5.51 8.58
N THR A 194 4.63 5.61 7.77
CA THR A 194 3.84 4.47 7.28
C THR A 194 4.64 3.57 6.34
N LYS A 195 5.44 4.17 5.45
CA LYS A 195 6.31 3.47 4.50
C LYS A 195 7.51 2.82 5.18
N VAL A 196 8.19 3.57 6.06
CA VAL A 196 9.41 3.16 6.77
C VAL A 196 9.13 2.10 7.84
N ARG A 197 7.96 2.15 8.48
CA ARG A 197 7.58 1.29 9.60
C ARG A 197 8.69 1.18 10.66
N PRO A 198 9.18 2.28 11.25
CA PRO A 198 10.29 2.22 12.19
C PRO A 198 9.86 1.61 13.53
N ARG A 199 10.75 0.95 14.26
CA ARG A 199 10.45 0.52 15.65
C ARG A 199 10.29 1.71 16.59
N TYR A 200 11.06 2.77 16.36
CA TYR A 200 10.99 4.03 17.09
C TYR A 200 10.96 5.22 16.12
N HIS A 201 10.04 6.15 16.32
CA HIS A 201 10.02 7.42 15.58
C HIS A 201 10.24 8.57 16.55
N ILE A 202 11.35 9.29 16.38
CA ILE A 202 11.76 10.39 17.25
C ILE A 202 11.60 11.73 16.52
N SER A 203 10.90 12.67 17.14
CA SER A 203 10.65 14.01 16.58
C SER A 203 10.95 15.15 17.55
N GLY A 204 11.42 16.27 17.00
CA GLY A 204 11.60 17.55 17.71
C GLY A 204 10.51 18.58 17.38
N GLY A 205 10.82 19.86 17.59
CA GLY A 205 10.12 20.99 16.95
C GLY A 205 8.88 21.58 17.63
N LYS A 206 8.34 20.98 18.71
CA LYS A 206 7.13 21.50 19.40
C LYS A 206 7.30 21.86 20.87
N ASP A 207 8.51 21.79 21.41
CA ASP A 207 8.81 22.13 22.82
C ASP A 207 8.03 21.31 23.88
N VAL A 208 7.46 20.18 23.49
CA VAL A 208 6.67 19.30 24.36
C VAL A 208 7.28 17.91 24.38
N PHE A 209 7.31 17.28 25.57
CA PHE A 209 7.58 15.86 25.68
C PHE A 209 6.30 15.06 25.49
N TYR A 210 6.31 14.12 24.56
CA TYR A 210 5.18 13.21 24.35
C TYR A 210 5.69 11.82 23.99
N ALA A 211 5.34 10.82 24.81
CA ALA A 211 5.54 9.42 24.50
C ALA A 211 4.18 8.81 24.18
N ARG A 212 3.95 8.54 22.90
CA ARG A 212 2.70 7.94 22.43
C ARG A 212 2.64 6.47 22.87
N PRO A 213 1.47 5.92 23.24
CA PRO A 213 1.26 4.48 23.22
C PRO A 213 1.74 3.87 21.89
N PRO A 214 2.28 2.64 21.88
CA PRO A 214 2.74 2.03 20.64
C PRO A 214 1.59 1.90 19.63
N TYR A 215 1.87 2.03 18.34
CA TYR A 215 0.91 1.66 17.30
C TYR A 215 1.41 0.49 16.47
N LEU A 216 0.47 -0.33 16.01
CA LEU A 216 0.75 -1.47 15.15
C LEU A 216 1.03 -1.01 13.72
N ASN A 217 2.16 -1.43 13.15
CA ASN A 217 2.42 -1.24 11.72
C ASN A 217 1.66 -2.27 10.88
N LYS A 218 1.39 -1.93 9.61
CA LYS A 218 0.81 -2.87 8.64
C LYS A 218 1.71 -4.09 8.46
N ASP A 219 1.17 -5.29 8.60
CA ASP A 219 1.91 -6.53 8.32
C ASP A 219 2.24 -6.64 6.82
N LEU A 220 3.50 -6.93 6.50
CA LEU A 220 4.00 -7.15 5.14
C LEU A 220 4.45 -8.60 4.90
N GLY A 221 4.05 -9.54 5.78
CA GLY A 221 4.30 -10.97 5.62
C GLY A 221 5.43 -11.54 6.49
N ALA A 222 6.13 -10.69 7.25
CA ALA A 222 7.15 -11.09 8.24
C ALA A 222 6.68 -10.87 9.70
N GLY A 223 5.42 -10.46 9.88
CA GLY A 223 4.84 -10.07 11.16
C GLY A 223 4.77 -8.56 11.34
N ALA A 224 3.70 -8.11 12.01
CA ALA A 224 3.52 -6.69 12.36
C ALA A 224 4.21 -6.34 13.67
N HIS A 225 5.33 -5.62 13.61
CA HIS A 225 5.92 -4.95 14.76
C HIS A 225 5.25 -3.60 15.05
N VAL A 226 5.52 -3.07 16.24
CA VAL A 226 4.95 -1.79 16.68
C VAL A 226 5.96 -0.65 16.55
N THR A 227 5.45 0.56 16.27
CA THR A 227 6.23 1.80 16.38
C THR A 227 5.94 2.49 17.71
N ARG A 228 6.99 2.98 18.36
CA ARG A 228 6.92 3.88 19.52
C ARG A 228 7.30 5.29 19.09
N PHE A 229 6.34 6.21 19.10
CA PHE A 229 6.59 7.62 18.81
C PHE A 229 7.00 8.37 20.08
N ILE A 230 8.11 9.09 20.03
CA ILE A 230 8.61 9.92 21.12
C ILE A 230 8.96 11.30 20.58
N ALA A 231 8.35 12.33 21.16
CA ALA A 231 8.72 13.70 20.93
C ALA A 231 9.38 14.32 22.17
N LEU A 232 10.35 15.19 21.94
CA LEU A 232 11.17 15.81 22.98
C LEU A 232 11.07 17.33 22.92
N GLY A 233 11.03 17.97 24.09
CA GLY A 233 11.13 19.43 24.17
C GLY A 233 12.54 19.94 23.87
N SER A 234 12.69 21.22 23.53
CA SER A 234 14.01 21.76 23.21
C SER A 234 14.90 21.89 24.45
N VAL A 235 16.21 21.94 24.24
CA VAL A 235 17.20 22.11 25.30
C VAL A 235 16.98 23.45 26.01
N GLY A 236 16.76 23.38 27.33
CA GLY A 236 16.50 24.57 28.14
C GLY A 236 15.16 25.25 27.85
N ASN A 237 14.16 24.51 27.36
CA ASN A 237 12.81 25.06 27.16
C ASN A 237 12.20 25.60 28.48
N ALA A 238 11.40 26.66 28.37
CA ALA A 238 10.82 27.38 29.52
C ALA A 238 9.84 26.50 30.34
N ALA A 239 9.11 25.60 29.66
CA ALA A 239 8.17 24.68 30.28
C ALA A 239 8.83 23.55 31.08
N LYS A 240 10.18 23.47 31.10
CA LYS A 240 10.97 22.38 31.69
C LYS A 240 10.54 20.99 31.20
N ALA A 241 9.96 20.92 30.00
CA ALA A 241 9.61 19.68 29.34
C ALA A 241 10.87 18.82 29.14
N LYS A 242 10.69 17.50 29.19
CA LYS A 242 11.80 16.54 29.07
C LYS A 242 12.46 16.67 27.70
N SER A 243 13.68 17.17 27.68
CA SER A 243 14.49 17.38 26.46
C SER A 243 15.47 16.24 26.17
N LEU A 244 15.68 15.34 27.14
CA LEU A 244 16.54 14.16 27.00
C LEU A 244 15.78 12.89 27.37
N HIS A 245 15.94 11.83 26.58
CA HIS A 245 15.33 10.53 26.84
C HIS A 245 16.30 9.40 26.50
N ALA A 246 16.40 8.40 27.40
CA ALA A 246 17.30 7.26 27.22
C ALA A 246 16.50 6.03 26.74
N LEU A 247 17.06 5.30 25.78
CA LEU A 247 16.54 4.01 25.31
C LEU A 247 17.63 2.95 25.37
N ALA A 248 17.24 1.71 25.63
CA ALA A 248 18.09 0.54 25.47
C ALA A 248 17.52 -0.32 24.34
N LEU A 249 18.23 -0.40 23.22
CA LEU A 249 17.74 -0.98 21.97
C LEU A 249 18.60 -2.18 21.58
N VAL A 250 17.98 -3.35 21.46
CA VAL A 250 18.59 -4.45 20.71
C VAL A 250 18.36 -4.16 19.22
N PRO A 251 19.40 -4.15 18.36
CA PRO A 251 19.21 -3.96 16.92
C PRO A 251 18.21 -4.94 16.33
N ALA A 252 17.36 -4.50 15.42
CA ALA A 252 16.33 -5.37 14.85
C ALA A 252 16.92 -6.60 14.16
N ALA A 253 18.07 -6.45 13.50
CA ALA A 253 18.81 -7.55 12.89
C ALA A 253 19.30 -8.62 13.90
N ASP A 254 19.42 -8.27 15.18
CA ASP A 254 19.80 -9.17 16.28
C ASP A 254 18.58 -9.74 17.03
N MET A 255 17.35 -9.36 16.68
CA MET A 255 16.13 -9.80 17.37
C MET A 255 15.50 -10.99 16.66
N ASP A 256 14.92 -11.91 17.44
CA ASP A 256 14.01 -12.89 16.87
C ASP A 256 12.66 -12.26 16.49
N VAL A 257 11.94 -12.91 15.58
CA VAL A 257 10.66 -12.44 15.06
C VAL A 257 9.63 -12.30 16.18
N ALA A 258 9.64 -13.19 17.18
CA ALA A 258 8.69 -13.16 18.30
C ALA A 258 8.85 -11.90 19.16
N THR A 259 10.09 -11.51 19.45
CA THR A 259 10.42 -10.31 20.21
C THR A 259 10.15 -9.06 19.38
N LEU A 260 10.45 -9.08 18.07
CA LEU A 260 10.22 -7.96 17.17
C LEU A 260 8.72 -7.65 17.01
N THR A 261 7.89 -8.69 16.91
CA THR A 261 6.44 -8.60 16.67
C THR A 261 5.62 -8.58 17.96
N GLN A 262 6.27 -8.62 19.12
CA GLN A 262 5.60 -8.53 20.41
C GLN A 262 4.75 -7.26 20.48
N ARG A 263 3.48 -7.42 20.86
CA ARG A 263 2.52 -6.32 20.99
C ARG A 263 2.40 -5.94 22.47
N PRO A 264 2.96 -4.80 22.91
CA PRO A 264 2.79 -4.35 24.28
C PRO A 264 1.32 -4.03 24.58
N GLU A 265 0.95 -4.09 25.84
CA GLU A 265 -0.37 -3.64 26.30
C GLU A 265 -0.60 -2.16 25.93
N GLY A 266 -1.83 -1.82 25.54
CA GLY A 266 -2.18 -0.46 25.10
C GLY A 266 -1.74 -0.12 23.67
N THR A 267 -1.30 -1.12 22.87
CA THR A 267 -1.04 -0.92 21.44
C THR A 267 -2.30 -0.47 20.70
N THR A 268 -2.21 0.65 20.00
CA THR A 268 -3.31 1.21 19.19
C THR A 268 -3.18 0.82 17.72
N PRO A 269 -4.23 1.04 16.90
CA PRO A 269 -4.08 1.08 15.45
C PRO A 269 -3.07 2.17 15.02
N CYS A 270 -2.54 2.03 13.80
CA CYS A 270 -1.70 3.05 13.17
C CYS A 270 -2.47 4.38 13.08
N PRO A 271 -1.95 5.50 13.63
CA PRO A 271 -2.66 6.78 13.64
C PRO A 271 -2.87 7.38 12.24
N TYR A 272 -2.03 6.99 11.27
CA TYR A 272 -2.03 7.55 9.91
C TYR A 272 -2.95 6.81 8.94
N GLU A 273 -3.50 5.66 9.36
CA GLU A 273 -4.42 4.84 8.57
C GLU A 273 -5.90 5.07 8.94
N LEU A 274 -6.16 6.04 9.82
CA LEU A 274 -7.50 6.40 10.27
C LEU A 274 -8.06 7.54 9.43
N PRO A 275 -9.34 7.52 9.05
CA PRO A 275 -9.95 8.63 8.34
C PRO A 275 -9.90 9.90 9.20
N SER A 276 -9.18 10.91 8.71
CA SER A 276 -8.99 12.22 9.36
C SER A 276 -10.33 12.86 9.72
N THR A 277 -10.49 13.26 10.98
CA THR A 277 -11.72 13.84 11.52
C THR A 277 -11.76 15.38 11.46
N SER A 278 -10.79 16.04 10.83
CA SER A 278 -10.73 17.52 10.82
C SER A 278 -11.29 18.15 9.54
N LYS A 279 -12.57 18.55 9.60
CA LYS A 279 -13.14 19.59 8.72
C LYS A 279 -12.96 20.96 9.39
N ARG A 280 -12.19 21.87 8.79
CA ARG A 280 -12.44 23.33 8.80
C ARG A 280 -11.99 23.93 7.47
N GLY A 281 -12.90 24.66 6.84
CA GLY A 281 -12.70 25.26 5.52
C GLY A 281 -12.16 26.68 5.56
N ALA A 282 -11.79 27.16 4.37
CA ALA A 282 -11.80 28.56 3.95
C ALA A 282 -12.24 28.62 2.46
N PRO A 283 -12.82 29.75 1.98
CA PRO A 283 -13.72 29.79 0.82
C PRO A 283 -13.09 30.34 -0.48
N GLY A 284 -13.69 29.96 -1.62
CA GLY A 284 -13.35 30.36 -3.01
C GLY A 284 -12.39 29.37 -3.64
N ASP A 285 -12.71 28.60 -4.68
CA ASP A 285 -13.45 28.94 -5.88
C ASP A 285 -14.47 27.86 -6.28
N ASP A 286 -15.62 28.32 -6.77
CA ASP A 286 -16.69 27.52 -7.36
C ASP A 286 -16.34 27.22 -8.83
N ASP A 287 -15.84 26.02 -9.09
CA ASP A 287 -15.74 25.42 -10.42
C ASP A 287 -16.46 24.06 -10.45
N GLY A 288 -17.79 24.09 -10.36
CA GLY A 288 -18.66 23.20 -11.14
C GLY A 288 -18.46 21.67 -11.02
N LEU A 289 -17.94 21.16 -9.90
CA LEU A 289 -17.72 19.73 -9.65
C LEU A 289 -18.55 19.19 -8.48
N GLY A 290 -19.73 19.75 -8.27
CA GLY A 290 -20.61 19.41 -7.15
C GLY A 290 -21.93 18.78 -7.58
N GLU A 291 -21.95 17.64 -8.29
CA GLU A 291 -23.24 16.97 -8.55
C GLU A 291 -23.17 15.45 -8.89
N GLN A 292 -22.33 14.68 -8.19
CA GLN A 292 -22.38 13.20 -8.22
C GLN A 292 -22.55 12.53 -6.85
N SER A 293 -22.98 13.28 -5.81
CA SER A 293 -22.91 12.83 -4.41
C SER A 293 -24.25 12.66 -3.68
N TRP A 294 -25.43 12.85 -4.30
CA TRP A 294 -26.65 13.04 -3.50
C TRP A 294 -27.55 11.82 -3.26
N ARG A 295 -27.27 10.60 -3.76
CA ARG A 295 -28.23 9.46 -3.66
C ARG A 295 -27.81 8.23 -2.85
N TRP A 296 -26.57 8.14 -2.35
CA TRP A 296 -26.06 6.96 -1.63
C TRP A 296 -25.97 7.10 -0.09
N GLN A 297 -26.53 8.18 0.49
CA GLN A 297 -26.57 8.39 1.95
C GLN A 297 -27.82 7.81 2.66
N GLN A 298 -28.69 7.10 1.96
CA GLN A 298 -29.89 6.51 2.58
C GLN A 298 -29.81 4.99 2.64
N ASN A 299 -29.01 4.47 3.57
CA ASN A 299 -29.36 3.27 4.37
C ASN A 299 -28.23 2.91 5.34
N LYS A 300 -28.16 3.63 6.46
CA LYS A 300 -27.55 3.07 7.67
C LYS A 300 -28.59 2.20 8.37
N ARG A 301 -28.38 0.88 8.37
CA ARG A 301 -28.87 0.00 9.45
C ARG A 301 -27.74 -0.90 9.92
N SER A 302 -27.49 -0.80 11.22
CA SER A 302 -26.47 -1.48 12.00
C SER A 302 -26.75 -2.98 12.20
N LYS A 303 -25.70 -3.82 12.17
CA LYS A 303 -25.48 -4.93 13.13
C LYS A 303 -24.03 -5.45 13.00
N GLY A 304 -23.41 -5.71 14.15
CA GLY A 304 -21.98 -6.00 14.32
C GLY A 304 -21.56 -7.44 14.00
N GLY A 305 -20.26 -7.63 13.77
CA GLY A 305 -19.66 -8.92 13.42
C GLY A 305 -18.60 -9.38 14.42
N HIS A 306 -18.61 -10.69 14.66
CA HIS A 306 -17.49 -11.49 15.18
C HIS A 306 -17.24 -12.63 14.16
N ALA A 307 -15.98 -13.04 13.96
CA ALA A 307 -15.61 -14.21 13.15
C ALA A 307 -14.79 -15.23 13.99
N ALA A 308 -15.03 -16.53 13.75
CA ALA A 308 -14.57 -17.70 14.53
C ALA A 308 -13.41 -18.50 13.85
N PRO A 309 -12.74 -19.47 14.52
CA PRO A 309 -11.44 -20.05 14.11
C PRO A 309 -11.51 -21.44 13.41
N SER A 310 -10.48 -21.81 12.63
CA SER A 310 -10.31 -23.11 11.97
C SER A 310 -9.44 -24.10 12.77
N LEU A 311 -9.78 -25.39 12.72
CA LEU A 311 -9.20 -26.49 13.52
C LEU A 311 -8.07 -27.20 12.75
N GLY A 312 -6.87 -27.18 13.32
CA GLY A 312 -5.70 -27.98 12.96
C GLY A 312 -4.87 -28.21 14.22
N ARG A 313 -3.92 -29.15 14.24
CA ARG A 313 -3.13 -29.38 15.45
C ARG A 313 -2.26 -28.14 15.76
N PRO A 314 -2.48 -27.46 16.90
CA PRO A 314 -1.82 -26.17 17.19
C PRO A 314 -0.31 -26.30 17.49
N ASP A 315 0.16 -27.52 17.71
CA ASP A 315 1.52 -27.92 18.06
C ASP A 315 2.41 -28.29 16.87
N VAL A 316 1.85 -28.38 15.65
CA VAL A 316 2.62 -28.71 14.44
C VAL A 316 3.03 -27.41 13.71
N VAL A 317 4.34 -27.16 13.65
CA VAL A 317 4.91 -26.03 12.91
C VAL A 317 4.66 -26.25 11.41
N LYS A 318 3.97 -25.30 10.78
CA LYS A 318 3.63 -25.36 9.36
C LYS A 318 4.90 -25.28 8.51
N ASP A 319 5.09 -26.26 7.64
CA ASP A 319 6.21 -26.33 6.71
C ASP A 319 5.68 -26.60 5.29
N ASP A 320 5.66 -25.56 4.46
CA ASP A 320 5.11 -25.61 3.11
C ASP A 320 5.86 -26.58 2.19
N ARG A 321 7.16 -26.85 2.44
CA ARG A 321 7.94 -27.80 1.63
C ARG A 321 7.53 -29.25 1.89
N LYS A 322 6.95 -29.50 3.06
CA LYS A 322 6.44 -30.81 3.47
C LYS A 322 4.91 -30.88 3.37
N THR A 323 4.25 -29.83 2.90
CA THR A 323 2.79 -29.74 2.85
C THR A 323 2.30 -29.82 1.42
N VAL A 324 1.35 -30.72 1.18
CA VAL A 324 0.60 -30.76 -0.08
C VAL A 324 -0.76 -30.14 0.12
N TYR A 325 -1.20 -29.43 -0.89
CA TYR A 325 -2.56 -28.91 -0.96
C TYR A 325 -3.43 -29.92 -1.70
N VAL A 326 -4.54 -30.31 -1.06
CA VAL A 326 -5.45 -31.34 -1.58
C VAL A 326 -6.81 -30.69 -1.83
N LYS A 327 -7.23 -30.60 -3.10
CA LYS A 327 -8.59 -30.20 -3.50
C LYS A 327 -9.46 -31.43 -3.81
N ASN A 328 -10.77 -31.20 -3.85
CA ASN A 328 -11.82 -32.20 -4.12
C ASN A 328 -11.96 -33.31 -3.06
N LEU A 329 -11.59 -33.03 -1.80
CA LEU A 329 -11.81 -33.94 -0.67
C LEU A 329 -13.31 -34.19 -0.44
N PRO A 330 -13.76 -35.45 -0.31
CA PRO A 330 -15.14 -35.76 0.04
C PRO A 330 -15.54 -35.08 1.35
N TYR A 331 -16.70 -34.42 1.38
CA TYR A 331 -17.20 -33.74 2.59
C TYR A 331 -17.33 -34.68 3.80
N ARG A 332 -17.59 -35.96 3.55
CA ARG A 332 -17.70 -37.03 4.56
C ARG A 332 -16.36 -37.62 5.04
N ALA A 333 -15.24 -37.34 4.36
CA ALA A 333 -13.95 -37.89 4.74
C ALA A 333 -13.53 -37.31 6.09
N THR A 334 -13.09 -38.13 7.03
CA THR A 334 -12.54 -37.66 8.33
C THR A 334 -11.04 -37.39 8.23
N GLU A 335 -10.46 -36.72 9.22
CA GLU A 335 -9.01 -36.53 9.26
C GLU A 335 -8.26 -37.87 9.29
N ASP A 336 -8.77 -38.86 10.02
CA ASP A 336 -8.20 -40.21 10.07
C ASP A 336 -8.27 -40.92 8.71
N ASP A 337 -9.34 -40.72 7.93
CA ASP A 337 -9.45 -41.28 6.57
C ASP A 337 -8.42 -40.63 5.62
N ILE A 338 -8.20 -39.32 5.75
CA ILE A 338 -7.22 -38.57 4.96
C ILE A 338 -5.80 -38.99 5.33
N ILE A 339 -5.50 -39.14 6.63
CA ILE A 339 -4.21 -39.65 7.12
C ILE A 339 -4.00 -41.08 6.60
N GLY A 340 -5.00 -41.95 6.69
CA GLY A 340 -4.95 -43.33 6.22
C GLY A 340 -4.65 -43.42 4.73
N PHE A 341 -5.29 -42.59 3.89
CA PHE A 341 -5.06 -42.55 2.46
C PHE A 341 -3.67 -42.02 2.09
N PHE A 342 -3.23 -40.93 2.72
CA PHE A 342 -1.94 -40.31 2.42
C PHE A 342 -0.74 -41.04 3.07
N SER A 343 -0.96 -41.95 4.02
CA SER A 343 0.08 -42.78 4.64
C SER A 343 0.87 -43.64 3.64
N GLN A 344 0.28 -43.94 2.47
CA GLN A 344 0.94 -44.67 1.39
C GLN A 344 2.09 -43.87 0.73
N ALA A 345 2.07 -42.54 0.85
CA ALA A 345 3.15 -41.66 0.39
C ALA A 345 4.23 -41.46 1.47
N GLY A 346 3.84 -41.50 2.75
CA GLY A 346 4.73 -41.46 3.92
C GLY A 346 4.00 -41.00 5.20
N PRO A 347 4.71 -40.90 6.35
CA PRO A 347 4.10 -40.47 7.62
C PRO A 347 3.55 -39.05 7.57
N VAL A 348 2.27 -38.87 7.95
CA VAL A 348 1.55 -37.59 7.96
C VAL A 348 1.67 -36.93 9.34
N ALA A 349 2.15 -35.68 9.36
CA ALA A 349 2.37 -34.88 10.55
C ALA A 349 1.15 -34.05 10.98
N ASP A 350 0.39 -33.48 10.01
CA ASP A 350 -0.82 -32.68 10.29
C ASP A 350 -1.78 -32.68 9.10
N VAL A 351 -3.07 -32.56 9.37
CA VAL A 351 -4.13 -32.43 8.36
C VAL A 351 -5.02 -31.25 8.74
N ARG A 352 -5.11 -30.25 7.85
CA ARG A 352 -5.90 -29.03 8.05
C ARG A 352 -6.96 -28.89 6.97
N ARG A 353 -8.21 -29.04 7.35
CA ARG A 353 -9.34 -28.92 6.41
C ARG A 353 -9.87 -27.49 6.38
N GLY A 354 -10.31 -27.03 5.21
CA GLY A 354 -11.04 -25.76 5.11
C GLY A 354 -12.45 -25.91 5.70
N ALA A 355 -12.89 -25.00 6.56
CA ALA A 355 -14.24 -25.00 7.13
C ALA A 355 -14.82 -23.58 7.24
N GLU A 356 -16.14 -23.44 7.08
CA GLU A 356 -16.93 -22.24 7.38
C GLU A 356 -17.09 -22.02 8.90
N ALA A 357 -17.54 -20.82 9.28
CA ALA A 357 -17.78 -20.44 10.68
C ALA A 357 -18.91 -21.26 11.36
N ASP A 358 -19.74 -21.96 10.59
CA ASP A 358 -20.79 -22.88 11.07
C ASP A 358 -20.31 -24.34 11.19
N GLY A 359 -19.04 -24.62 10.86
CA GLY A 359 -18.42 -25.95 10.88
C GLY A 359 -18.55 -26.73 9.56
N LYS A 360 -19.11 -26.14 8.50
CA LYS A 360 -19.27 -26.81 7.20
C LYS A 360 -17.95 -26.85 6.43
N LEU A 361 -17.55 -28.03 5.99
CA LEU A 361 -16.23 -28.26 5.39
C LEU A 361 -16.23 -27.82 3.91
N HIS A 362 -15.24 -27.03 3.51
CA HIS A 362 -14.90 -26.82 2.09
C HIS A 362 -14.09 -28.04 1.66
N GLY A 363 -14.42 -28.67 0.53
CA GLY A 363 -13.80 -29.91 0.04
C GLY A 363 -12.33 -29.77 -0.39
N TYR A 364 -11.49 -29.10 0.41
CA TYR A 364 -10.06 -28.99 0.28
C TYR A 364 -9.39 -29.02 1.65
N GLY A 365 -8.10 -29.31 1.69
CA GLY A 365 -7.30 -29.32 2.89
C GLY A 365 -5.80 -29.30 2.60
N PHE A 366 -5.02 -29.16 3.65
CA PHE A 366 -3.56 -29.21 3.60
C PHE A 366 -3.11 -30.42 4.39
N VAL A 367 -2.26 -31.24 3.78
CA VAL A 367 -1.69 -32.44 4.41
C VAL A 367 -0.19 -32.23 4.53
N GLN A 368 0.30 -32.11 5.75
CA GLN A 368 1.71 -31.93 6.05
C GLN A 368 2.33 -33.27 6.42
N PHE A 369 3.45 -33.63 5.79
CA PHE A 369 4.20 -34.86 6.03
C PHE A 369 5.42 -34.61 6.93
N GLU A 370 5.99 -35.68 7.50
CA GLU A 370 7.23 -35.57 8.29
C GLU A 370 8.46 -35.28 7.41
N SER A 371 8.44 -35.72 6.13
CA SER A 371 9.52 -35.53 5.16
C SER A 371 9.06 -34.91 3.84
N GLU A 372 9.96 -34.15 3.20
CA GLU A 372 9.72 -33.53 1.88
C GLU A 372 9.56 -34.61 0.78
N GLU A 373 10.24 -35.74 0.93
CA GLU A 373 10.15 -36.89 0.03
C GLU A 373 8.74 -37.53 0.04
N ALA A 374 8.08 -37.54 1.20
CA ALA A 374 6.70 -38.02 1.33
C ALA A 374 5.71 -37.05 0.69
N ALA A 375 5.91 -35.73 0.83
CA ALA A 375 5.10 -34.72 0.16
C ALA A 375 5.23 -34.80 -1.38
N ALA A 376 6.44 -35.04 -1.89
CA ALA A 376 6.69 -35.26 -3.32
C ALA A 376 6.02 -36.54 -3.85
N LYS A 377 6.03 -37.63 -3.08
CA LYS A 377 5.30 -38.87 -3.42
C LYS A 377 3.78 -38.68 -3.36
N ALA A 378 3.28 -37.88 -2.41
CA ALA A 378 1.85 -37.59 -2.29
C ALA A 378 1.31 -36.82 -3.51
N CYS A 379 2.13 -35.97 -4.14
CA CYS A 379 1.76 -35.31 -5.40
C CYS A 379 1.55 -36.31 -6.57
N GLN A 380 2.14 -37.52 -6.50
CA GLN A 380 1.91 -38.57 -7.50
C GLN A 380 0.53 -39.25 -7.33
N LEU A 381 -0.17 -38.96 -6.23
CA LEU A 381 -1.56 -39.42 -6.00
C LEU A 381 -2.59 -38.47 -6.60
N HIS A 382 -2.15 -37.44 -7.33
CA HIS A 382 -3.03 -36.58 -8.11
C HIS A 382 -3.84 -37.41 -9.12
N GLY A 383 -5.16 -37.21 -9.15
CA GLY A 383 -6.10 -37.93 -10.02
C GLY A 383 -6.50 -39.32 -9.53
N THR A 384 -6.09 -39.73 -8.32
CA THR A 384 -6.51 -41.03 -7.76
C THR A 384 -7.89 -40.93 -7.09
N GLU A 385 -8.67 -42.02 -7.18
CA GLU A 385 -10.01 -42.08 -6.61
C GLU A 385 -9.96 -42.31 -5.09
N PHE A 386 -10.57 -41.39 -4.33
CA PHE A 386 -10.74 -41.48 -2.89
C PHE A 386 -12.21 -41.32 -2.52
N MET A 387 -12.80 -42.39 -1.98
CA MET A 387 -14.22 -42.48 -1.58
C MET A 387 -15.24 -42.05 -2.67
N GLY A 388 -14.93 -42.31 -3.95
CA GLY A 388 -15.79 -41.99 -5.10
C GLY A 388 -15.55 -40.62 -5.75
N ARG A 389 -14.44 -39.94 -5.44
CA ARG A 389 -14.02 -38.66 -6.05
C ARG A 389 -12.54 -38.69 -6.39
N GLU A 390 -12.15 -38.07 -7.49
CA GLU A 390 -10.73 -37.92 -7.86
C GLU A 390 -10.10 -36.75 -7.10
N LEU A 391 -9.00 -36.99 -6.38
CA LEU A 391 -8.30 -35.95 -5.63
C LEU A 391 -7.37 -35.13 -6.53
N THR A 392 -7.34 -33.81 -6.31
CA THR A 392 -6.32 -32.94 -6.91
C THR A 392 -5.28 -32.65 -5.84
N VAL A 393 -4.03 -33.05 -6.07
CA VAL A 393 -2.92 -32.81 -5.14
C VAL A 393 -1.89 -31.92 -5.81
N ASP A 394 -1.57 -30.79 -5.17
CA ASP A 394 -0.61 -29.78 -5.64
C ASP A 394 0.46 -29.49 -4.56
N VAL A 395 1.66 -29.09 -4.99
CA VAL A 395 2.74 -28.66 -4.10
C VAL A 395 2.40 -27.30 -3.48
N SER A 396 2.50 -27.18 -2.15
CA SER A 396 2.34 -25.88 -1.47
C SER A 396 3.50 -24.95 -1.86
N THR A 397 3.26 -24.05 -2.81
CA THR A 397 4.25 -23.06 -3.27
C THR A 397 3.84 -21.66 -2.86
N SER A 398 4.54 -21.09 -1.90
CA SER A 398 4.53 -19.65 -1.63
C SER A 398 5.74 -19.00 -2.31
N GLY A 399 5.58 -18.54 -3.56
CA GLY A 399 6.60 -17.81 -4.31
C GLY A 399 6.00 -16.62 -5.06
N ALA A 400 6.47 -15.41 -4.71
CA ALA A 400 6.32 -14.12 -5.41
C ALA A 400 4.95 -13.81 -6.08
N ARG A 401 4.02 -13.24 -5.31
CA ARG A 401 2.85 -12.51 -5.84
C ARG A 401 3.22 -11.03 -6.05
N ALA A 402 2.84 -10.45 -7.19
CA ALA A 402 2.83 -9.00 -7.41
C ALA A 402 1.90 -8.31 -6.38
N PRO A 403 2.11 -7.02 -6.03
CA PRO A 403 1.43 -6.40 -4.90
C PRO A 403 -0.08 -6.32 -5.13
N SER A 404 -0.80 -7.14 -4.37
CA SER A 404 -2.24 -7.11 -4.23
C SER A 404 -2.69 -5.89 -3.42
N GLY A 405 -3.46 -5.00 -4.04
CA GLY A 405 -4.01 -3.81 -3.38
C GLY A 405 -5.10 -4.18 -2.35
N LYS A 406 -4.84 -3.90 -1.06
CA LYS A 406 -5.92 -3.82 -0.05
C LYS A 406 -7.02 -2.86 -0.56
N PRO A 407 -8.31 -3.11 -0.24
CA PRO A 407 -9.43 -2.31 -0.74
C PRO A 407 -9.21 -0.82 -0.45
N VAL A 408 -9.21 -0.01 -1.51
CA VAL A 408 -9.12 1.45 -1.39
C VAL A 408 -10.39 1.95 -0.72
N GLU A 409 -10.25 2.78 0.33
CA GLU A 409 -11.38 3.34 1.05
C GLU A 409 -12.28 4.13 0.08
N GLY A 410 -13.55 3.71 -0.04
CA GLY A 410 -14.51 4.27 -1.01
C GLY A 410 -14.50 3.61 -2.39
N CYS A 411 -13.65 2.62 -2.67
CA CYS A 411 -13.72 1.84 -3.90
C CYS A 411 -14.95 0.94 -3.89
N TRP A 412 -15.86 1.19 -4.82
CA TRP A 412 -17.14 0.49 -4.94
C TRP A 412 -17.02 -0.89 -5.61
N PHE A 413 -15.90 -1.14 -6.29
CA PHE A 413 -15.64 -2.35 -7.08
C PHE A 413 -14.77 -3.39 -6.38
N CYS A 414 -14.19 -3.09 -5.21
CA CYS A 414 -13.49 -4.13 -4.45
C CYS A 414 -14.52 -5.07 -3.84
N LEU A 415 -14.54 -6.36 -4.20
CA LEU A 415 -15.40 -7.35 -3.53
C LEU A 415 -15.02 -7.56 -2.06
N SER A 416 -13.82 -7.13 -1.65
CA SER A 416 -13.40 -7.03 -0.25
C SER A 416 -14.01 -5.85 0.50
N ASN A 417 -14.75 -4.95 -0.17
CA ASN A 417 -15.56 -3.91 0.46
C ASN A 417 -16.90 -4.51 0.91
N PRO A 418 -17.23 -4.50 2.22
CA PRO A 418 -18.49 -5.06 2.74
C PRO A 418 -19.75 -4.32 2.26
N ASN A 419 -19.62 -3.17 1.61
CA ASN A 419 -20.71 -2.42 0.98
C ASN A 419 -20.77 -2.58 -0.54
N ALA A 420 -19.97 -3.48 -1.13
CA ALA A 420 -20.02 -3.76 -2.57
C ALA A 420 -21.40 -4.29 -2.97
N ASP A 421 -21.95 -3.78 -4.05
CA ASP A 421 -23.24 -4.22 -4.58
C ASP A 421 -23.07 -5.53 -5.34
N VAL A 422 -23.17 -6.64 -4.62
CA VAL A 422 -22.99 -7.99 -5.15
C VAL A 422 -24.16 -8.44 -6.03
N ASN A 423 -25.27 -7.69 -6.08
CA ASN A 423 -26.48 -8.11 -6.78
C ASN A 423 -26.29 -8.21 -8.30
N LEU A 424 -25.34 -7.46 -8.85
CA LEU A 424 -25.03 -7.45 -10.28
C LEU A 424 -23.99 -8.50 -10.68
N VAL A 425 -23.38 -9.19 -9.71
CA VAL A 425 -22.28 -10.13 -9.96
C VAL A 425 -22.82 -11.39 -10.64
N ALA A 426 -22.27 -11.70 -11.81
CA ALA A 426 -22.62 -12.84 -12.64
C ALA A 426 -21.78 -14.08 -12.34
N SER A 427 -20.46 -13.93 -12.21
CA SER A 427 -19.50 -14.99 -11.90
C SER A 427 -18.34 -14.44 -11.05
N ILE A 428 -17.78 -15.25 -10.16
CA ILE A 428 -16.66 -14.89 -9.28
C ILE A 428 -15.58 -15.98 -9.38
N GLY A 429 -14.40 -15.58 -9.86
CA GLY A 429 -13.20 -16.41 -9.92
C GLY A 429 -12.28 -16.21 -8.71
N GLU A 430 -11.09 -16.80 -8.77
CA GLU A 430 -10.11 -16.70 -7.69
C GLU A 430 -9.48 -15.29 -7.59
N GLU A 431 -9.37 -14.60 -8.72
CA GLU A 431 -8.64 -13.34 -8.91
C GLU A 431 -9.48 -12.24 -9.57
N CYS A 432 -10.46 -12.61 -10.40
CA CYS A 432 -11.34 -11.74 -11.17
C CYS A 432 -12.81 -12.16 -11.03
N TYR A 433 -13.72 -11.24 -11.31
CA TYR A 433 -15.15 -11.51 -11.34
C TYR A 433 -15.83 -10.75 -12.48
N VAL A 434 -17.00 -11.25 -12.89
CA VAL A 434 -17.84 -10.67 -13.95
C VAL A 434 -19.08 -10.07 -13.29
N VAL A 435 -19.39 -8.82 -13.63
CA VAL A 435 -20.55 -8.09 -13.11
C VAL A 435 -21.26 -7.39 -14.26
N LEU A 436 -22.58 -7.24 -14.18
CA LEU A 436 -23.31 -6.43 -15.15
C LEU A 436 -23.03 -4.94 -14.92
N ASP A 437 -22.89 -4.17 -16.01
CA ASP A 437 -22.75 -2.72 -15.91
C ASP A 437 -24.05 -2.08 -15.41
N LYS A 438 -23.93 -1.00 -14.62
CA LYS A 438 -25.10 -0.24 -14.15
C LYS A 438 -25.63 0.63 -15.27
N GLY A 439 -26.87 0.36 -15.68
CA GLY A 439 -27.44 0.94 -16.89
C GLY A 439 -26.70 0.42 -18.13
N PRO A 440 -26.75 -0.89 -18.40
CA PRO A 440 -25.93 -1.53 -19.44
C PRO A 440 -26.30 -1.02 -20.83
N ILE A 441 -25.40 -0.98 -21.82
CA ILE A 441 -25.72 -0.55 -23.19
C ILE A 441 -26.65 -1.56 -23.88
N VAL A 442 -26.37 -2.84 -23.66
CA VAL A 442 -27.14 -4.01 -24.11
C VAL A 442 -27.26 -4.98 -22.93
N ASP A 443 -28.23 -5.89 -22.91
CA ASP A 443 -28.48 -6.81 -21.79
C ASP A 443 -27.23 -7.55 -21.29
N SER A 444 -26.29 -7.85 -22.19
CA SER A 444 -25.03 -8.55 -21.89
C SER A 444 -23.81 -7.62 -21.83
N HIS A 445 -23.99 -6.33 -21.50
CA HIS A 445 -22.87 -5.43 -21.20
C HIS A 445 -22.35 -5.72 -19.79
N VAL A 446 -21.18 -6.36 -19.73
CA VAL A 446 -20.53 -6.76 -18.48
C VAL A 446 -19.22 -6.01 -18.28
N LEU A 447 -18.77 -5.99 -17.04
CA LEU A 447 -17.46 -5.57 -16.63
C LEU A 447 -16.69 -6.79 -16.13
N VAL A 448 -15.44 -6.95 -16.56
CA VAL A 448 -14.50 -7.91 -15.98
C VAL A 448 -13.53 -7.12 -15.10
N LEU A 449 -13.51 -7.44 -13.80
CA LEU A 449 -12.72 -6.71 -12.81
C LEU A 449 -11.90 -7.68 -11.95
N PRO A 450 -10.73 -7.26 -11.46
CA PRO A 450 -10.05 -7.98 -10.40
C PRO A 450 -10.81 -7.85 -9.08
N VAL A 451 -10.75 -8.90 -8.25
CA VAL A 451 -11.31 -8.95 -6.89
C VAL A 451 -10.64 -7.91 -5.99
N GLU A 452 -9.32 -7.76 -6.12
CA GLU A 452 -8.50 -6.79 -5.41
C GLU A 452 -8.35 -5.49 -6.19
N HIS A 453 -7.87 -4.44 -5.52
CA HIS A 453 -7.74 -3.13 -6.16
C HIS A 453 -6.49 -3.07 -7.05
N TYR A 454 -6.71 -3.06 -8.36
CA TYR A 454 -5.70 -2.72 -9.36
C TYR A 454 -6.19 -1.56 -10.22
N PRO A 455 -5.37 -0.54 -10.49
CA PRO A 455 -5.80 0.62 -11.27
C PRO A 455 -6.05 0.36 -12.75
N SER A 456 -5.42 -0.66 -13.32
CA SER A 456 -5.46 -0.96 -14.76
C SER A 456 -5.00 -2.39 -15.06
N GLN A 457 -5.25 -2.90 -16.28
CA GLN A 457 -4.75 -4.22 -16.67
C GLN A 457 -3.21 -4.30 -16.62
N LEU A 458 -2.51 -3.18 -16.86
CA LEU A 458 -1.05 -3.11 -16.77
C LEU A 458 -0.52 -3.24 -15.34
N SER A 459 -1.37 -3.07 -14.33
CA SER A 459 -1.00 -3.20 -12.92
C SER A 459 -1.33 -4.56 -12.30
N LEU A 460 -2.11 -5.41 -13.00
CA LEU A 460 -2.56 -6.71 -12.48
C LEU A 460 -1.39 -7.64 -12.10
N SER A 461 -1.61 -8.55 -11.16
CA SER A 461 -0.69 -9.67 -10.99
C SER A 461 -0.72 -10.59 -12.22
N ALA A 462 0.29 -11.47 -12.39
CA ALA A 462 0.30 -12.43 -13.48
C ALA A 462 -0.91 -13.39 -13.43
N SER A 463 -1.31 -13.84 -12.22
CA SER A 463 -2.49 -14.71 -12.05
C SER A 463 -3.79 -13.97 -12.34
N SER A 464 -3.93 -12.73 -11.87
CA SER A 464 -5.13 -11.93 -12.12
C SER A 464 -5.27 -11.56 -13.60
N PHE A 465 -4.18 -11.23 -14.29
CA PHE A 465 -4.19 -11.00 -15.74
C PHE A 465 -4.60 -12.27 -16.52
N ALA A 466 -4.00 -13.42 -16.18
CA ALA A 466 -4.32 -14.69 -16.82
C ALA A 466 -5.80 -15.10 -16.61
N GLU A 467 -6.37 -14.89 -15.43
CA GLU A 467 -7.79 -15.15 -15.20
C GLU A 467 -8.71 -14.18 -15.96
N MET A 468 -8.35 -12.90 -16.04
CA MET A 468 -9.06 -11.93 -16.88
C MET A 468 -9.10 -12.37 -18.35
N GLU A 469 -8.00 -12.90 -18.88
CA GLU A 469 -7.96 -13.46 -20.25
C GLU A 469 -8.85 -14.70 -20.41
N ARG A 470 -8.92 -15.57 -19.40
CA ARG A 470 -9.83 -16.73 -19.40
C ARG A 470 -11.29 -16.27 -19.45
N TYR A 471 -11.68 -15.28 -18.65
CA TYR A 471 -13.03 -14.70 -18.70
C TYR A 471 -13.33 -14.06 -20.06
N LEU A 472 -12.39 -13.31 -20.64
CA LEU A 472 -12.56 -12.77 -22.00
C LEU A 472 -12.76 -13.88 -23.02
N SER A 473 -12.00 -14.98 -22.95
CA SER A 473 -12.17 -16.12 -23.85
C SER A 473 -13.53 -16.79 -23.68
N ALA A 474 -14.01 -16.96 -22.43
CA ALA A 474 -15.33 -17.48 -22.13
C ALA A 474 -16.45 -16.58 -22.67
N LEU A 475 -16.35 -15.26 -22.45
CA LEU A 475 -17.29 -14.27 -22.96
C LEU A 475 -17.33 -14.24 -24.49
N ARG A 476 -16.18 -14.40 -25.17
CA ARG A 476 -16.14 -14.57 -26.63
C ARG A 476 -16.97 -15.77 -27.07
N SER A 477 -16.76 -16.93 -26.44
CA SER A 477 -17.53 -18.15 -26.76
C SER A 477 -19.02 -17.99 -26.47
N CYS A 478 -19.37 -17.36 -25.35
CA CYS A 478 -20.74 -17.07 -24.96
C CYS A 478 -21.43 -16.17 -26.00
N PHE A 479 -20.80 -15.06 -26.40
CA PHE A 479 -21.37 -14.14 -27.38
C PHE A 479 -21.44 -14.76 -28.78
N ALA A 480 -20.43 -15.54 -29.17
CA ALA A 480 -20.43 -16.27 -30.43
C ALA A 480 -21.60 -17.27 -30.52
N SER A 481 -21.99 -17.91 -29.40
CA SER A 481 -23.17 -18.79 -29.34
C SER A 481 -24.48 -18.07 -29.65
N GLN A 482 -24.51 -16.75 -29.44
CA GLN A 482 -25.64 -15.87 -29.73
C GLN A 482 -25.50 -15.17 -31.09
N GLY A 483 -24.55 -15.58 -31.94
CA GLY A 483 -24.29 -14.97 -33.25
C GLY A 483 -23.71 -13.55 -33.16
N SER A 484 -23.08 -13.21 -32.04
CA SER A 484 -22.46 -11.91 -31.79
C SER A 484 -20.96 -12.05 -31.59
N GLU A 485 -20.23 -10.95 -31.75
CA GLU A 485 -18.79 -10.91 -31.51
C GLU A 485 -18.46 -9.98 -30.34
N LEU A 486 -17.30 -10.19 -29.72
CA LEU A 486 -16.90 -9.43 -28.54
C LEU A 486 -16.21 -8.12 -28.95
N PHE A 487 -16.73 -7.01 -28.44
CA PHE A 487 -15.99 -5.76 -28.35
C PHE A 487 -15.71 -5.46 -26.88
N ALA A 488 -14.52 -4.95 -26.58
CA ALA A 488 -14.17 -4.54 -25.23
C ALA A 488 -13.30 -3.29 -25.22
N PHE A 489 -13.33 -2.54 -24.13
CA PHE A 489 -12.43 -1.41 -23.93
C PHE A 489 -12.08 -1.21 -22.46
N GLU A 490 -10.90 -0.64 -22.24
CA GLU A 490 -10.45 -0.14 -20.94
C GLU A 490 -10.03 1.32 -21.11
N ARG A 491 -10.37 2.14 -20.10
CA ARG A 491 -9.84 3.50 -19.98
C ARG A 491 -9.15 3.63 -18.62
N TYR A 492 -7.84 3.77 -18.63
CA TYR A 492 -7.06 4.04 -17.45
C TYR A 492 -6.67 5.51 -17.35
N MET A 493 -7.01 6.14 -16.22
CA MET A 493 -6.68 7.52 -15.87
C MET A 493 -6.24 7.61 -14.40
N THR A 494 -5.33 8.50 -14.06
CA THR A 494 -4.93 8.73 -12.67
C THR A 494 -5.88 9.73 -12.01
N PHE A 495 -6.91 9.23 -11.32
CA PHE A 495 -7.81 10.10 -10.56
C PHE A 495 -7.10 10.71 -9.34
N ARG A 496 -7.19 12.03 -9.19
CA ARG A 496 -6.55 12.81 -8.11
C ARG A 496 -7.40 12.96 -6.83
N LYS A 497 -8.55 12.29 -6.74
CA LYS A 497 -9.46 12.31 -5.57
C LYS A 497 -9.68 10.88 -5.03
N SER A 498 -10.18 10.78 -3.79
CA SER A 498 -10.37 9.54 -3.03
C SER A 498 -11.26 8.50 -3.76
N GLY A 499 -10.89 7.22 -3.65
CA GLY A 499 -11.61 6.07 -4.24
C GLY A 499 -10.77 5.24 -5.22
N GLY A 500 -9.71 5.83 -5.79
CA GLY A 500 -8.83 5.18 -6.76
C GLY A 500 -9.54 4.82 -8.08
N ASN A 501 -8.78 4.61 -9.15
CA ASN A 501 -9.35 3.97 -10.34
C ASN A 501 -9.34 2.46 -10.09
N HIS A 502 -10.45 1.76 -10.26
CA HIS A 502 -10.47 0.29 -10.21
C HIS A 502 -10.55 -0.22 -11.65
N CYS A 503 -9.67 -1.15 -12.01
CA CYS A 503 -9.57 -1.73 -13.33
C CYS A 503 -10.92 -2.27 -13.77
N GLN A 504 -11.47 -1.68 -14.83
CA GLN A 504 -12.77 -2.02 -15.40
C GLN A 504 -12.59 -2.27 -16.88
N LEU A 505 -12.54 -3.55 -17.26
CA LEU A 505 -12.62 -3.92 -18.67
C LEU A 505 -14.08 -4.04 -19.05
N ASN A 506 -14.57 -3.10 -19.86
CA ASN A 506 -15.95 -3.07 -20.34
C ASN A 506 -16.05 -4.03 -21.53
N VAL A 507 -17.04 -4.93 -21.51
CA VAL A 507 -17.17 -6.02 -22.48
C VAL A 507 -18.64 -6.17 -22.90
N LEU A 508 -18.90 -6.14 -24.20
CA LEU A 508 -20.26 -6.31 -24.72
C LEU A 508 -20.28 -7.05 -26.05
N PRO A 509 -21.40 -7.72 -26.37
CA PRO A 509 -21.62 -8.27 -27.70
C PRO A 509 -21.94 -7.16 -28.70
N VAL A 510 -21.41 -7.31 -29.91
CA VAL A 510 -21.80 -6.54 -31.09
C VAL A 510 -22.27 -7.51 -32.17
N SER A 511 -23.24 -7.09 -32.99
CA SER A 511 -23.73 -7.92 -34.09
C SER A 511 -22.61 -8.23 -35.09
N ALA A 512 -22.68 -9.36 -35.80
CA ALA A 512 -21.72 -9.71 -36.86
C ALA A 512 -21.59 -8.60 -37.93
N ALA A 513 -22.68 -7.89 -38.25
CA ALA A 513 -22.65 -6.76 -39.18
C ALA A 513 -21.80 -5.58 -38.64
N ALA A 514 -21.97 -5.23 -37.36
CA ALA A 514 -21.17 -4.20 -36.72
C ALA A 514 -19.70 -4.65 -36.52
N ALA A 515 -19.48 -5.94 -36.25
CA ALA A 515 -18.14 -6.51 -36.10
C ALA A 515 -17.31 -6.37 -37.38
N ALA A 516 -17.92 -6.61 -38.54
CA ALA A 516 -17.27 -6.49 -39.85
C ALA A 516 -16.73 -5.08 -40.14
N THR A 517 -17.36 -4.04 -39.59
CA THR A 517 -16.95 -2.63 -39.77
C THR A 517 -16.31 -2.01 -38.53
N ALA A 518 -16.21 -2.76 -37.43
CA ALA A 518 -15.86 -2.24 -36.11
C ALA A 518 -14.55 -1.44 -36.10
N ARG A 519 -13.49 -1.94 -36.75
CA ARG A 519 -12.21 -1.22 -36.81
C ARG A 519 -12.35 0.15 -37.47
N ALA A 520 -13.02 0.20 -38.62
CA ALA A 520 -13.21 1.44 -39.37
C ALA A 520 -14.11 2.43 -38.62
N ASP A 521 -15.15 1.92 -37.98
CA ASP A 521 -16.09 2.71 -37.17
C ASP A 521 -15.41 3.29 -35.93
N VAL A 522 -14.65 2.48 -35.20
CA VAL A 522 -13.86 2.91 -34.03
C VAL A 522 -12.86 3.98 -34.43
N GLN A 523 -12.11 3.78 -35.51
CA GLN A 523 -11.16 4.78 -36.00
C GLN A 523 -11.84 6.07 -36.47
N ARG A 524 -13.03 5.99 -37.08
CA ARG A 524 -13.81 7.17 -37.46
C ARG A 524 -14.24 7.96 -36.24
N LEU A 525 -14.88 7.31 -35.27
CA LEU A 525 -15.31 7.93 -34.02
C LEU A 525 -14.12 8.52 -33.26
N ALA A 526 -12.99 7.82 -33.23
CA ALA A 526 -11.78 8.32 -32.61
C ALA A 526 -11.29 9.64 -33.24
N ARG A 527 -11.32 9.74 -34.59
CA ARG A 527 -11.02 11.01 -35.28
C ARG A 527 -12.01 12.11 -34.95
N ASP A 528 -13.30 11.81 -34.93
CA ASP A 528 -14.36 12.78 -34.64
C ASP A 528 -14.24 13.35 -33.21
N HIS A 529 -13.73 12.53 -32.28
CA HIS A 529 -13.47 12.91 -30.88
C HIS A 529 -12.06 13.44 -30.60
N GLY A 530 -11.18 13.50 -31.61
CA GLY A 530 -9.79 13.92 -31.44
C GLY A 530 -8.94 12.97 -30.60
N VAL A 531 -9.27 11.67 -30.59
CA VAL A 531 -8.55 10.60 -29.90
C VAL A 531 -7.73 9.80 -30.92
N PRO A 532 -6.42 10.03 -31.08
CA PRO A 532 -5.64 9.34 -32.11
C PRO A 532 -5.30 7.89 -31.71
N LEU A 533 -6.10 6.93 -32.18
CA LEU A 533 -5.85 5.51 -31.95
C LEU A 533 -4.76 4.95 -32.86
N GLN A 534 -3.84 4.18 -32.27
CA GLN A 534 -2.76 3.46 -32.95
C GLN A 534 -2.99 1.94 -32.86
N PRO A 535 -2.70 1.17 -33.92
CA PRO A 535 -2.66 -0.29 -33.84
C PRO A 535 -1.63 -0.77 -32.83
N LEU A 536 -1.98 -1.79 -32.04
CA LEU A 536 -1.07 -2.44 -31.11
C LEU A 536 -0.66 -3.81 -31.64
N ASP A 537 0.35 -3.79 -32.51
CA ASP A 537 0.88 -4.96 -33.21
C ASP A 537 1.70 -5.88 -32.30
N GLY A 538 1.73 -7.18 -32.62
CA GLY A 538 2.46 -8.19 -31.86
C GLY A 538 1.57 -9.08 -31.00
N PRO A 539 2.15 -9.87 -30.08
CA PRO A 539 1.41 -10.79 -29.22
C PRO A 539 0.28 -10.08 -28.48
N SER A 540 -0.90 -10.72 -28.40
CA SER A 540 -2.06 -10.17 -27.72
C SER A 540 -2.38 -10.82 -26.37
N LYS A 541 -1.71 -11.94 -26.05
CA LYS A 541 -1.97 -12.74 -24.86
C LYS A 541 -0.77 -12.86 -23.94
N GLY A 542 -1.04 -13.14 -22.66
CA GLY A 542 -0.03 -13.38 -21.64
C GLY A 542 0.94 -12.20 -21.43
N GLU A 543 2.07 -12.47 -20.77
CA GLU A 543 3.04 -11.43 -20.41
C GLU A 543 3.62 -10.72 -21.63
N ALA A 544 3.81 -11.43 -22.75
CA ALA A 544 4.27 -10.82 -24.00
C ALA A 544 3.26 -9.78 -24.53
N GLY A 545 1.95 -10.07 -24.47
CA GLY A 545 0.93 -9.12 -24.89
C GLY A 545 0.78 -7.92 -23.95
N ARG A 546 1.03 -8.13 -22.66
CA ARG A 546 1.09 -7.07 -21.64
C ARG A 546 2.30 -6.17 -21.82
N GLU A 547 3.46 -6.74 -22.16
CA GLU A 547 4.69 -5.99 -22.43
C GLU A 547 4.56 -5.13 -23.68
N VAL A 548 3.92 -5.63 -24.75
CA VAL A 548 3.60 -4.82 -25.93
C VAL A 548 2.74 -3.60 -25.57
N LEU A 549 1.73 -3.77 -24.71
CA LEU A 549 0.92 -2.65 -24.23
C LEU A 549 1.76 -1.67 -23.39
N ARG A 550 2.59 -2.17 -22.48
CA ARG A 550 3.50 -1.38 -21.65
C ARG A 550 4.48 -0.56 -22.48
N GLN A 551 5.01 -1.12 -23.57
CA GLN A 551 5.90 -0.39 -24.49
C GLN A 551 5.17 0.73 -25.23
N ALA A 552 3.90 0.55 -25.57
CA ALA A 552 3.11 1.55 -26.29
C ALA A 552 2.68 2.73 -25.40
N VAL A 553 2.42 2.50 -24.10
CA VAL A 553 1.84 3.52 -23.21
C VAL A 553 2.72 3.92 -22.01
N GLY A 554 3.81 3.20 -21.78
CA GLY A 554 4.64 3.32 -20.59
C GLY A 554 3.86 3.03 -19.30
N ASP A 555 4.16 3.78 -18.24
CA ASP A 555 3.41 3.78 -16.99
C ASP A 555 2.27 4.84 -16.98
N GLY A 556 1.92 5.36 -18.16
CA GLY A 556 1.00 6.47 -18.35
C GLY A 556 -0.49 6.10 -18.37
N GLU A 557 -1.33 7.11 -18.53
CA GLU A 557 -2.77 6.96 -18.77
C GLU A 557 -3.01 6.47 -20.21
N TYR A 558 -4.07 5.70 -20.45
CA TYR A 558 -4.36 5.20 -21.79
C TYR A 558 -5.82 4.84 -22.00
N PHE A 559 -6.18 4.76 -23.28
CA PHE A 559 -7.40 4.12 -23.76
C PHE A 559 -7.02 2.90 -24.61
N LEU A 560 -7.61 1.74 -24.33
CA LEU A 560 -7.43 0.50 -25.09
C LEU A 560 -8.77 -0.02 -25.59
N ALA A 561 -8.86 -0.37 -26.87
CA ALA A 561 -9.98 -1.09 -27.46
C ALA A 561 -9.53 -2.45 -27.99
N LEU A 562 -10.28 -3.49 -27.65
CA LEU A 562 -10.16 -4.85 -28.16
C LEU A 562 -11.28 -5.06 -29.19
N LEU A 563 -10.90 -5.31 -30.43
CA LEU A 563 -11.83 -5.41 -31.55
C LEU A 563 -12.29 -6.85 -31.79
N PRO A 564 -13.47 -7.04 -32.42
CA PRO A 564 -14.00 -8.36 -32.78
C PRO A 564 -13.04 -9.23 -33.60
N ASP A 565 -12.30 -8.61 -34.53
CA ASP A 565 -11.29 -9.25 -35.38
C ASP A 565 -10.01 -9.67 -34.62
N GLY A 566 -9.98 -9.49 -33.30
CA GLY A 566 -8.85 -9.81 -32.43
C GLY A 566 -7.75 -8.76 -32.39
N SER A 567 -7.85 -7.70 -33.21
CA SER A 567 -6.90 -6.59 -33.17
C SER A 567 -7.14 -5.67 -31.98
N ARG A 568 -6.12 -4.87 -31.67
CA ARG A 568 -6.11 -3.95 -30.54
C ARG A 568 -5.74 -2.56 -31.03
N LEU A 569 -6.47 -1.56 -30.56
CA LEU A 569 -6.19 -0.16 -30.80
C LEU A 569 -5.92 0.52 -29.46
N VAL A 570 -4.84 1.30 -29.37
CA VAL A 570 -4.44 1.98 -28.15
C VAL A 570 -4.22 3.46 -28.41
N HIS A 571 -4.52 4.28 -27.42
CA HIS A 571 -4.11 5.68 -27.37
C HIS A 571 -3.46 5.96 -26.02
N ALA A 572 -2.17 6.31 -26.03
CA ALA A 572 -1.47 6.77 -24.84
C ALA A 572 -1.91 8.21 -24.54
N ILE A 573 -2.56 8.42 -23.40
CA ILE A 573 -3.08 9.73 -23.00
C ILE A 573 -1.94 10.51 -22.37
N THR A 574 -1.54 11.59 -23.05
CA THR A 574 -0.39 12.39 -22.61
C THR A 574 -0.76 13.32 -21.45
N ARG A 575 0.23 13.66 -20.61
CA ARG A 575 -0.01 14.52 -19.44
C ARG A 575 -0.56 15.88 -19.87
N GLY A 576 -1.77 16.20 -19.45
CA GLY A 576 -2.46 17.47 -19.77
C GLY A 576 -3.38 17.39 -21.00
N GLU A 577 -3.43 16.25 -21.67
CA GLU A 577 -4.39 15.98 -22.73
C GLU A 577 -5.83 15.90 -22.18
N LYS A 578 -6.77 16.54 -22.86
CA LYS A 578 -8.20 16.46 -22.53
C LYS A 578 -8.81 15.25 -23.24
N HIS A 579 -8.75 14.08 -22.62
CA HIS A 579 -9.40 12.89 -23.15
C HIS A 579 -10.89 12.82 -22.74
N PRO A 580 -11.84 12.62 -23.67
CA PRO A 580 -13.26 12.59 -23.33
C PRO A 580 -13.62 11.38 -22.44
N LEU A 581 -14.20 11.65 -21.26
CA LEU A 581 -14.52 10.59 -20.29
C LEU A 581 -15.49 9.54 -20.85
N ASN A 582 -16.45 9.93 -21.69
CA ASN A 582 -17.46 9.01 -22.22
C ASN A 582 -17.06 8.31 -23.52
N PHE A 583 -15.87 8.59 -24.08
CA PHE A 583 -15.47 8.14 -25.42
C PHE A 583 -15.65 6.63 -25.63
N GLY A 584 -15.13 5.79 -24.72
CA GLY A 584 -15.28 4.34 -24.83
C GLY A 584 -16.72 3.86 -24.84
N ARG A 585 -17.58 4.50 -24.03
CA ARG A 585 -19.01 4.18 -23.94
C ARG A 585 -19.76 4.64 -25.19
N GLU A 586 -19.41 5.80 -25.76
CA GLU A 586 -19.96 6.31 -27.02
C GLU A 586 -19.62 5.37 -28.18
N VAL A 587 -18.37 4.90 -28.26
CA VAL A 587 -17.93 3.90 -29.24
C VAL A 587 -18.72 2.59 -29.07
N ALA A 588 -18.78 2.05 -27.85
CA ALA A 588 -19.53 0.84 -27.55
C ALA A 588 -21.02 0.96 -27.91
N ALA A 589 -21.65 2.09 -27.58
CA ALA A 589 -23.06 2.36 -27.87
C ALA A 589 -23.33 2.47 -29.37
N ALA A 590 -22.41 3.09 -30.12
CA ALA A 590 -22.50 3.15 -31.57
C ALA A 590 -22.40 1.76 -32.22
N LEU A 591 -21.41 0.95 -31.82
CA LEU A 591 -21.23 -0.42 -32.34
C LEU A 591 -22.38 -1.35 -31.95
N ALA A 592 -22.97 -1.16 -30.78
CA ALA A 592 -24.14 -1.91 -30.32
C ALA A 592 -25.45 -1.48 -31.00
N GLY A 593 -25.44 -0.46 -31.86
CA GLY A 593 -26.65 0.08 -32.49
C GLY A 593 -27.57 0.82 -31.51
N ALA A 594 -27.03 1.28 -30.38
CA ALA A 594 -27.77 1.94 -29.30
C ALA A 594 -27.15 3.30 -28.89
N PRO A 595 -26.88 4.24 -29.83
CA PRO A 595 -26.16 5.49 -29.54
C PRO A 595 -26.84 6.35 -28.47
N GLY A 596 -28.17 6.28 -28.33
CA GLY A 596 -28.91 6.97 -27.27
C GLY A 596 -28.55 6.52 -25.85
N ARG A 597 -27.90 5.36 -25.70
CA ARG A 597 -27.43 4.80 -24.41
C ARG A 597 -25.98 5.15 -24.06
N ALA A 598 -25.34 5.98 -24.90
CA ALA A 598 -24.04 6.56 -24.58
C ALA A 598 -24.09 7.45 -23.32
N ASP A 599 -25.21 8.15 -23.10
CA ASP A 599 -25.48 8.88 -21.86
C ASP A 599 -25.96 7.91 -20.77
N TRP A 600 -25.04 7.53 -19.89
CA TRP A 600 -25.32 6.60 -18.79
C TRP A 600 -26.44 7.10 -17.87
N LYS A 601 -26.63 8.42 -17.71
CA LYS A 601 -27.68 8.97 -16.84
C LYS A 601 -29.07 8.62 -17.34
N LYS A 602 -29.23 8.41 -18.65
CA LYS A 602 -30.48 8.01 -19.30
C LYS A 602 -30.71 6.50 -19.27
N CYS A 603 -29.74 5.73 -18.77
CA CYS A 603 -29.80 4.27 -18.74
C CYS A 603 -30.15 3.70 -17.36
N ALA A 604 -30.54 4.53 -16.40
CA ALA A 604 -30.86 4.07 -15.04
C ALA A 604 -32.01 3.04 -15.05
N SER A 605 -31.83 1.97 -14.29
CA SER A 605 -32.82 0.90 -14.09
C SER A 605 -33.13 0.74 -12.60
N THR A 606 -34.25 0.12 -12.29
CA THR A 606 -34.61 -0.22 -10.91
C THR A 606 -33.84 -1.45 -10.43
N PRO A 607 -33.62 -1.63 -9.11
CA PRO A 607 -32.95 -2.83 -8.58
C PRO A 607 -33.60 -4.16 -8.99
N VAL A 608 -34.91 -4.16 -9.24
CA VAL A 608 -35.66 -5.35 -9.68
C VAL A 608 -35.34 -5.70 -11.13
N GLU A 609 -35.28 -4.70 -12.01
CA GLU A 609 -34.88 -4.87 -13.41
C GLU A 609 -33.41 -5.30 -13.51
N GLU A 610 -32.54 -4.69 -12.69
CA GLU A 610 -31.13 -5.06 -12.57
C GLU A 610 -30.96 -6.52 -12.17
N ALA A 611 -31.66 -6.97 -11.11
CA ALA A 611 -31.61 -8.37 -10.66
C ALA A 611 -32.13 -9.35 -11.73
N ALA A 612 -33.20 -8.99 -12.45
CA ALA A 612 -33.74 -9.82 -13.52
C ALA A 612 -32.77 -9.95 -14.71
N HIS A 613 -32.11 -8.85 -15.09
CA HIS A 613 -31.08 -8.85 -16.13
C HIS A 613 -29.87 -9.70 -15.72
N THR A 614 -29.38 -9.54 -14.49
CA THR A 614 -28.28 -10.36 -13.97
C THR A 614 -28.63 -11.85 -13.95
N ALA A 615 -29.86 -12.22 -13.53
CA ALA A 615 -30.30 -13.61 -13.55
C ALA A 615 -30.35 -14.19 -14.97
N LYS A 616 -30.87 -13.43 -15.93
CA LYS A 616 -30.90 -13.82 -17.35
C LYS A 616 -29.48 -14.03 -17.91
N PHE A 617 -28.56 -13.12 -17.60
CA PHE A 617 -27.18 -13.25 -18.05
C PHE A 617 -26.46 -14.43 -17.38
N LYS A 618 -26.71 -14.70 -16.09
CA LYS A 618 -26.16 -15.87 -15.38
C LYS A 618 -26.52 -17.17 -16.08
N GLU A 619 -27.78 -17.37 -16.44
CA GLU A 619 -28.21 -18.58 -17.16
C GLU A 619 -27.58 -18.68 -18.56
N LEU A 620 -27.44 -17.55 -19.27
CA LEU A 620 -26.77 -17.50 -20.56
C LEU A 620 -25.27 -17.83 -20.47
N PHE A 621 -24.57 -17.26 -19.47
CA PHE A 621 -23.13 -17.40 -19.30
C PHE A 621 -22.74 -18.73 -18.66
N LYS A 622 -23.67 -19.38 -17.96
CA LYS A 622 -23.48 -20.64 -17.24
C LYS A 622 -22.63 -21.65 -18.02
N PRO A 623 -22.92 -22.05 -19.27
CA PRO A 623 -22.14 -23.10 -19.96
C PRO A 623 -20.69 -22.71 -20.30
N TYR A 624 -20.35 -21.43 -20.17
CA TYR A 624 -19.05 -20.86 -20.54
C TYR A 624 -18.26 -20.39 -19.32
N ASP A 625 -18.90 -20.34 -18.15
CA ASP A 625 -18.31 -19.82 -16.94
C ASP A 625 -17.10 -20.67 -16.54
N ILE A 626 -15.95 -20.02 -16.36
CA ILE A 626 -14.66 -20.69 -16.10
C ILE A 626 -14.56 -21.27 -14.69
N MET A 627 -15.59 -21.05 -13.87
CA MET A 627 -15.70 -21.48 -12.48
C MET A 627 -16.63 -22.68 -12.28
N GLN A 628 -17.07 -23.32 -13.36
CA GLN A 628 -17.87 -24.56 -13.31
C GLN A 628 -17.06 -25.83 -13.06
#